data_AF-A0AAV5VV73-F1
#
_entry.id   AF-A0AAV5VV73-F1
#
_cell.length_a   1.000
_cell.length_b   1.000
_cell.length_c   1.000
_cell.angle_alpha   90.00
_cell.angle_beta   90.00
_cell.angle_gamma   90.00
#
_symmetry.space_group_name_H-M   'P 1'
#
loop_
_entity.id
_entity.type
_entity.pdbx_description
1 polymer ?
#
loop_
_entity_poly.entity_id
_entity_poly.type
_entity_poly.pdbx_seq_one_letter_code
_entity_poly.pdbx_strand_id
1 'polypeptide(L)'
;QHLTAVFYAFFTIPFALMNIHFLYRYWNIKKLEFLIISQHKRKIEFPAQSVFSGFQRRVIFASSIGTGISIEALTSMQNCYKQRYNDTIEDGWLILDFWSDSGLNVWPSIILLIAYCIIVPSMTVAVSLASLTYHYIIRAQTISLMNRSAQLKILVAVCAQTFVPVMCVYIPYTVVIGSPFFGFPDFGIPIVFHVLVSLFPGWDALVIMTLMKDYREGLISLIVHRHKKISAVTTQWRS
;
A
#
# COMPACT_ATOMS: atom_id res chain seq x y z
N GLN A 1 -11.71 -6.89 18.62
CA GLN A 1 -10.80 -5.72 18.74
C GLN A 1 -9.39 -5.97 18.20
N HIS A 2 -8.68 -7.02 18.64
CA HIS A 2 -7.31 -7.30 18.17
C HIS A 2 -7.19 -7.48 16.65
N LEU A 3 -8.19 -8.11 16.00
CA LEU A 3 -8.22 -8.26 14.55
C LEU A 3 -8.24 -6.89 13.82
N THR A 4 -9.04 -5.95 14.31
CA THR A 4 -9.12 -4.58 13.77
C THR A 4 -7.83 -3.80 13.99
N ALA A 5 -7.19 -3.97 15.16
CA ALA A 5 -5.87 -3.39 15.44
C ALA A 5 -4.78 -3.95 14.51
N VAL A 6 -4.82 -5.25 14.23
CA VAL A 6 -3.94 -5.91 13.25
C VAL A 6 -4.22 -5.39 11.84
N PHE A 7 -5.49 -5.28 11.44
CA PHE A 7 -5.89 -4.70 10.15
C PHE A 7 -5.38 -3.26 9.98
N TYR A 8 -5.53 -2.42 11.02
CA TYR A 8 -4.96 -1.07 11.05
C TYR A 8 -3.44 -1.08 10.88
N ALA A 9 -2.73 -2.00 11.56
CA ALA A 9 -1.29 -2.13 11.44
C ALA A 9 -0.84 -2.58 10.03
N PHE A 10 -1.65 -3.35 9.30
CA PHE A 10 -1.32 -3.75 7.93
C PHE A 10 -1.13 -2.55 6.98
N PHE A 11 -1.79 -1.41 7.22
CA PHE A 11 -1.59 -0.21 6.40
C PHE A 11 -0.15 0.32 6.42
N THR A 12 0.70 -0.05 7.39
CA THR A 12 2.13 0.37 7.40
C THR A 12 3.04 -0.45 6.51
N ILE A 13 2.69 -1.72 6.25
CA ILE A 13 3.55 -2.64 5.52
C ILE A 13 3.78 -2.16 4.07
N PRO A 14 2.74 -1.77 3.32
CA PRO A 14 2.91 -1.27 1.95
C PRO A 14 3.86 -0.06 1.83
N PHE A 15 3.82 0.89 2.77
CA PHE A 15 4.74 2.03 2.80
C PHE A 15 6.20 1.60 2.97
N ALA A 16 6.43 0.64 3.87
CA ALA A 16 7.77 0.15 4.12
C ALA A 16 8.32 -0.65 2.92
N LEU A 17 7.48 -1.50 2.31
CA LEU A 17 7.82 -2.25 1.10
C LEU A 17 8.11 -1.32 -0.09
N MET A 18 7.30 -0.27 -0.28
CA MET A 18 7.51 0.76 -1.29
C MET A 18 8.90 1.40 -1.14
N ASN A 19 9.26 1.85 0.07
CA ASN A 19 10.56 2.46 0.33
C ASN A 19 11.71 1.47 0.10
N ILE A 20 11.56 0.22 0.53
CA ILE A 20 12.56 -0.83 0.27
C ILE A 20 12.76 -1.03 -1.22
N HIS A 21 11.68 -1.06 -1.99
CA HIS A 21 11.74 -1.28 -3.42
C HIS A 21 12.43 -0.13 -4.17
N PHE A 22 12.12 1.13 -3.83
CA PHE A 22 12.82 2.29 -4.40
C PHE A 22 14.28 2.36 -3.93
N LEU A 23 14.56 2.05 -2.67
CA LEU A 23 15.91 2.05 -2.11
C LEU A 23 16.80 1.00 -2.77
N TYR A 24 16.27 -0.22 -2.95
CA TYR A 24 16.95 -1.30 -3.64
C TYR A 24 17.30 -0.91 -5.08
N ARG A 25 16.37 -0.27 -5.79
CA ARG A 25 16.60 0.21 -7.17
C ARG A 25 17.65 1.31 -7.23
N TYR A 26 17.53 2.29 -6.35
CA TYR A 26 18.51 3.36 -6.21
C TYR A 26 19.91 2.78 -5.99
N TRP A 27 20.04 1.81 -5.08
CA TRP A 27 21.29 1.12 -4.85
C TRP A 27 21.77 0.33 -6.06
N ASN A 28 20.91 -0.38 -6.79
CA ASN A 28 21.33 -1.13 -7.97
C ASN A 28 21.87 -0.23 -9.08
N ILE A 29 21.26 0.95 -9.30
CA ILE A 29 21.75 1.91 -10.29
C ILE A 29 23.08 2.53 -9.83
N LYS A 30 23.16 3.00 -8.58
CA LYS A 30 24.38 3.59 -8.03
C LYS A 30 25.53 2.57 -7.94
N LYS A 31 25.19 1.32 -7.63
CA LYS A 31 26.16 0.21 -7.50
C LYS A 31 26.59 -0.35 -8.85
N LEU A 32 25.98 0.04 -9.98
CA LEU A 32 26.55 -0.31 -11.29
C LEU A 32 27.94 0.30 -11.50
N GLU A 33 28.27 1.41 -10.82
CA GLU A 33 29.64 1.94 -10.72
C GLU A 33 30.52 1.20 -9.69
N PHE A 34 29.91 0.53 -8.70
CA PHE A 34 30.59 -0.15 -7.59
C PHE A 34 30.64 -1.68 -7.75
N LEU A 35 30.09 -2.23 -8.84
CA LEU A 35 29.81 -3.67 -9.02
C LEU A 35 31.07 -4.53 -9.21
N ILE A 36 32.27 -3.94 -9.18
CA ILE A 36 33.54 -4.68 -9.11
C ILE A 36 33.83 -5.14 -7.67
N ILE A 37 33.25 -4.53 -6.62
CA ILE A 37 33.62 -4.83 -5.23
C ILE A 37 32.37 -4.88 -4.33
N SER A 38 32.24 -5.96 -3.56
CA SER A 38 31.27 -6.16 -2.46
C SER A 38 29.94 -6.83 -2.80
N GLN A 39 29.96 -8.16 -2.78
CA GLN A 39 28.85 -8.99 -2.35
C GLN A 39 28.72 -8.92 -0.82
N HIS A 40 27.56 -8.52 -0.28
CA HIS A 40 27.28 -8.73 1.14
C HIS A 40 25.78 -8.85 1.43
N LYS A 41 25.41 -9.97 2.08
CA LYS A 41 24.06 -10.37 2.49
C LYS A 41 23.40 -9.44 3.53
N ARG A 42 24.20 -8.62 4.23
CA ARG A 42 23.74 -7.67 5.28
C ARG A 42 22.86 -6.49 4.79
N LYS A 43 22.68 -6.29 3.48
CA LYS A 43 21.92 -5.13 2.95
C LYS A 43 20.40 -5.32 2.92
N ILE A 44 19.89 -6.54 3.02
CA ILE A 44 18.45 -6.87 2.92
C ILE A 44 17.83 -7.17 4.30
N GLU A 45 18.61 -7.70 5.23
CA GLU A 45 18.15 -8.03 6.59
C GLU A 45 17.73 -6.79 7.39
N PHE A 46 18.49 -5.68 7.29
CA PHE A 46 18.22 -4.46 8.03
C PHE A 46 16.88 -3.78 7.67
N PRO A 47 16.54 -3.57 6.38
CA PRO A 47 15.24 -3.01 6.02
C PRO A 47 14.06 -3.91 6.43
N ALA A 48 14.18 -5.23 6.25
CA ALA A 48 13.12 -6.18 6.61
C ALA A 48 12.83 -6.18 8.11
N GLN A 49 13.87 -6.16 8.95
CA GLN A 49 13.71 -6.10 10.40
C GLN A 49 13.09 -4.78 10.87
N SER A 50 13.41 -3.66 10.20
CA SER A 50 12.78 -2.37 10.46
C SER A 50 11.26 -2.42 10.20
N VAL A 51 10.82 -3.01 9.08
CA VAL A 51 9.38 -3.18 8.74
C VAL A 51 8.66 -3.99 9.81
N PHE A 52 9.21 -5.15 10.17
CA PHE A 52 8.59 -6.06 11.13
C PHE A 52 8.45 -5.39 12.51
N SER A 53 9.50 -4.71 12.97
CA SER A 53 9.48 -3.97 14.22
C SER A 53 8.44 -2.84 14.22
N GLY A 54 8.27 -2.14 13.10
CA GLY A 54 7.27 -1.10 12.93
C GLY A 54 5.84 -1.64 13.01
N PHE A 55 5.59 -2.76 12.34
CA PHE A 55 4.30 -3.46 12.39
C PHE A 55 3.94 -3.88 13.81
N GLN A 56 4.86 -4.54 14.53
CA GLN A 56 4.63 -4.98 15.91
C GLN A 56 4.29 -3.81 16.84
N ARG A 57 5.08 -2.72 16.79
CA ARG A 57 4.80 -1.51 17.58
C ARG A 57 3.40 -0.96 17.31
N ARG A 58 2.94 -1.01 16.06
CA ARG A 58 1.63 -0.49 15.66
C ARG A 58 0.47 -1.38 16.10
N VAL A 59 0.64 -2.70 16.10
CA VAL A 59 -0.36 -3.63 16.66
C VAL A 59 -0.53 -3.42 18.15
N ILE A 60 0.59 -3.31 18.90
CA ILE A 60 0.57 -3.07 20.34
C ILE A 60 -0.11 -1.73 20.63
N PHE A 61 0.32 -0.67 19.94
CA PHE A 61 -0.22 0.66 20.11
C PHE A 61 -1.69 0.77 19.71
N ALA A 62 -2.14 0.07 18.66
CA ALA A 62 -3.55 0.06 18.28
C ALA A 62 -4.42 -0.74 19.25
N SER A 63 -3.88 -1.80 19.83
CA SER A 63 -4.60 -2.62 20.81
C SER A 63 -4.82 -1.86 22.12
N SER A 64 -3.91 -0.97 22.52
CA SER A 64 -4.06 -0.12 23.72
C SER A 64 -5.08 1.01 23.58
N ILE A 65 -5.64 1.26 22.40
CA ILE A 65 -6.63 2.34 22.17
C ILE A 65 -8.03 1.85 22.54
N GLY A 66 -8.37 0.63 22.13
CA GLY A 66 -9.74 0.15 22.32
C GLY A 66 -10.10 -0.14 23.78
N THR A 67 -9.16 -0.01 24.73
CA THR A 67 -9.43 -0.06 26.17
C THR A 67 -10.00 1.25 26.73
N GLY A 68 -10.02 2.33 25.96
CA GLY A 68 -10.47 3.66 26.41
C GLY A 68 -11.61 4.27 25.59
N ILE A 69 -12.41 3.45 24.89
CA ILE A 69 -13.53 3.94 24.06
C ILE A 69 -14.65 4.46 24.96
N SER A 70 -15.13 5.68 24.69
CA SER A 70 -16.31 6.23 25.38
C SER A 70 -17.57 5.43 25.01
N ILE A 71 -18.38 5.09 26.01
CA ILE A 71 -19.63 4.33 25.81
C ILE A 71 -20.57 5.08 24.87
N GLU A 72 -20.58 6.41 24.95
CA GLU A 72 -21.38 7.29 24.10
C GLU A 72 -20.95 7.21 22.63
N ALA A 73 -19.65 7.29 22.32
CA ALA A 73 -19.17 7.16 20.95
C ALA A 73 -19.44 5.76 20.38
N LEU A 74 -19.29 4.72 21.21
CA LEU A 74 -19.63 3.34 20.82
C LEU A 74 -21.12 3.21 20.49
N THR A 75 -21.99 3.71 21.36
CA THR A 75 -23.46 3.65 21.17
C THR A 75 -23.89 4.44 19.94
N SER A 76 -23.32 5.63 19.74
CA SER A 76 -23.57 6.46 18.56
C SER A 76 -23.16 5.73 17.27
N MET A 77 -21.97 5.14 17.25
CA MET A 77 -21.48 4.41 16.09
C MET A 77 -22.33 3.17 15.76
N GLN A 78 -22.75 2.41 16.78
CA GLN A 78 -23.64 1.26 16.63
C GLN A 78 -25.01 1.68 16.07
N ASN A 79 -25.57 2.79 16.56
CA ASN A 79 -26.85 3.32 16.06
C ASN A 79 -26.74 3.76 14.59
N CYS A 80 -25.68 4.48 14.22
CA CYS A 80 -25.41 4.87 12.83
C CYS A 80 -25.26 3.65 11.91
N TYR A 81 -24.52 2.63 12.37
CA TYR A 81 -24.35 1.39 11.61
C TYR A 81 -25.67 0.66 11.39
N LYS A 82 -26.47 0.51 12.46
CA LYS A 82 -27.80 -0.14 12.40
C LYS A 82 -28.75 0.59 11.46
N GLN A 83 -28.78 1.92 11.50
CA GLN A 83 -29.60 2.71 10.56
C GLN A 83 -29.16 2.54 9.10
N ARG A 84 -27.84 2.42 8.86
CA ARG A 84 -27.27 2.36 7.51
C ARG A 84 -27.42 0.99 6.87
N TYR A 85 -27.17 -0.09 7.62
CA TYR A 85 -27.06 -1.45 7.10
C TYR A 85 -28.15 -2.40 7.60
N ASN A 86 -29.01 -1.96 8.51
CA ASN A 86 -30.02 -2.78 9.16
C ASN A 86 -29.44 -4.05 9.83
N ASP A 87 -28.23 -3.92 10.37
CA ASP A 87 -27.46 -5.01 10.98
C ASP A 87 -26.76 -4.50 12.25
N THR A 88 -26.31 -5.41 13.12
CA THR A 88 -25.68 -5.10 14.40
C THR A 88 -24.33 -5.80 14.54
N ILE A 89 -23.28 -5.02 14.78
CA ILE A 89 -21.95 -5.53 15.10
C ILE A 89 -21.65 -5.18 16.56
N GLU A 90 -21.51 -6.21 17.40
CA GLU A 90 -21.25 -6.03 18.83
C GLU A 90 -19.76 -5.75 19.11
N ASP A 91 -18.86 -6.35 18.33
CA ASP A 91 -17.43 -6.37 18.60
C ASP A 91 -16.55 -5.86 17.46
N GLY A 92 -15.32 -5.46 17.80
CA GLY A 92 -14.29 -5.12 16.80
C GLY A 92 -14.21 -3.65 16.42
N TRP A 93 -14.93 -2.79 17.12
CA TRP A 93 -14.86 -1.34 16.93
C TRP A 93 -13.49 -0.78 17.30
N LEU A 94 -12.94 0.03 16.39
CA LEU A 94 -11.80 0.89 16.65
C LEU A 94 -12.26 2.31 16.36
N ILE A 95 -12.64 3.04 17.41
CA ILE A 95 -13.23 4.38 17.29
C ILE A 95 -12.17 5.41 17.69
N LEU A 96 -11.95 6.38 16.81
CA LEU A 96 -11.08 7.53 17.06
C LEU A 96 -11.97 8.73 17.37
N ASP A 97 -12.35 8.85 18.63
CA ASP A 97 -13.15 9.97 19.13
C ASP A 97 -12.24 11.16 19.46
N PHE A 98 -12.10 12.13 18.55
CA PHE A 98 -11.13 13.22 18.71
C PHE A 98 -11.59 14.35 19.63
N TRP A 99 -12.90 14.55 19.77
CA TRP A 99 -13.48 15.70 20.45
C TRP A 99 -14.49 15.20 21.48
N SER A 100 -14.24 15.47 22.76
CA SER A 100 -15.20 15.22 23.84
C SER A 100 -15.72 16.54 24.41
N ASP A 101 -16.74 16.46 25.28
CA ASP A 101 -17.26 17.61 26.03
C ASP A 101 -16.17 18.33 26.85
N SER A 102 -15.10 17.61 27.22
CA SER A 102 -13.94 18.15 27.95
C SER A 102 -12.86 18.79 27.05
N GLY A 103 -13.05 18.78 25.73
CA GLY A 103 -12.09 19.28 24.75
C GLY A 103 -11.44 18.17 23.91
N LEU A 104 -10.21 18.42 23.44
CA LEU A 104 -9.51 17.51 22.53
C LEU A 104 -9.05 16.22 23.24
N ASN A 105 -9.47 15.08 22.73
CA ASN A 105 -9.00 13.78 23.19
C ASN A 105 -7.57 13.54 22.68
N VAL A 106 -6.61 13.58 23.62
CA VAL A 106 -5.17 13.52 23.32
C VAL A 106 -4.77 12.19 22.65
N TRP A 107 -5.34 11.07 23.10
CA TRP A 107 -4.95 9.75 22.60
C TRP A 107 -5.26 9.54 21.11
N PRO A 108 -6.53 9.64 20.64
CA PRO A 108 -6.90 9.69 19.21
C PRO A 108 -6.03 10.64 18.40
N SER A 109 -5.78 11.84 18.92
CA SER A 109 -4.96 12.86 18.26
C SER A 109 -3.49 12.44 18.07
N ILE A 110 -2.88 11.78 19.06
CA ILE A 110 -1.53 11.22 18.95
C ILE A 110 -1.48 10.12 17.88
N ILE A 111 -2.51 9.27 17.77
CA ILE A 111 -2.56 8.21 16.75
C ILE A 111 -2.60 8.81 15.35
N LEU A 112 -3.42 9.84 15.17
CA LEU A 112 -3.49 10.58 13.91
C LEU A 112 -2.14 11.20 13.56
N LEU A 113 -1.50 11.87 14.53
CA LEU A 113 -0.18 12.46 14.36
C LEU A 113 0.87 11.40 13.96
N ILE A 114 0.90 10.26 14.64
CA ILE A 114 1.80 9.14 14.31
C ILE A 114 1.53 8.63 12.90
N ALA A 115 0.25 8.47 12.50
CA ALA A 115 -0.09 8.04 11.16
C ALA A 115 0.46 9.00 10.10
N TYR A 116 0.29 10.31 10.27
CA TYR A 116 0.86 11.33 9.38
C TYR A 116 2.39 11.35 9.37
N CYS A 117 3.01 11.22 10.55
CA CYS A 117 4.47 11.13 10.70
C CYS A 117 5.07 9.88 10.05
N ILE A 118 4.27 8.87 9.71
CA ILE A 118 4.73 7.72 8.93
C ILE A 118 4.47 7.96 7.44
N ILE A 119 3.25 8.36 7.08
CA ILE A 119 2.83 8.49 5.68
C ILE A 119 3.63 9.57 4.96
N VAL A 120 3.73 10.77 5.53
CA VAL A 120 4.36 11.92 4.87
C VAL A 120 5.86 11.68 4.64
N PRO A 121 6.67 11.32 5.67
CA PRO A 121 8.09 11.06 5.44
C PRO A 121 8.33 9.86 4.51
N SER A 122 7.50 8.82 4.61
CA SER A 122 7.59 7.66 3.70
C SER A 122 7.39 8.06 2.25
N MET A 123 6.38 8.88 1.95
CA MET A 123 6.13 9.38 0.60
C MET A 123 7.27 10.28 0.12
N THR A 124 7.77 11.17 0.98
CA THR A 124 8.91 12.03 0.67
C THR A 124 10.15 11.21 0.32
N VAL A 125 10.45 10.17 1.10
CA VAL A 125 11.58 9.25 0.84
C VAL A 125 11.40 8.51 -0.49
N ALA A 126 10.21 7.96 -0.75
CA ALA A 126 9.93 7.26 -2.00
C ALA A 126 10.08 8.16 -3.23
N VAL A 127 9.51 9.38 -3.21
CA VAL A 127 9.63 10.35 -4.29
C VAL A 127 11.08 10.80 -4.48
N SER A 128 11.81 11.02 -3.38
CA SER A 128 13.23 11.41 -3.43
C SER A 128 14.08 10.29 -4.04
N LEU A 129 13.89 9.04 -3.61
CA LEU A 129 14.60 7.88 -4.15
C LEU A 129 14.26 7.63 -5.62
N ALA A 130 12.98 7.75 -6.01
CA ALA A 130 12.56 7.63 -7.41
C ALA A 130 13.23 8.71 -8.28
N SER A 131 13.22 9.96 -7.82
CA SER A 131 13.81 11.10 -8.52
C SER A 131 15.32 10.97 -8.65
N LEU A 132 16.01 10.58 -7.57
CA LEU A 132 17.44 10.30 -7.59
C LEU A 132 17.77 9.13 -8.53
N THR A 133 17.00 8.04 -8.47
CA THR A 133 17.19 6.89 -9.36
C THR A 133 17.05 7.29 -10.83
N TYR A 134 16.01 8.07 -11.16
CA TYR A 134 15.83 8.63 -12.50
C TYR A 134 17.05 9.46 -12.93
N HIS A 135 17.49 10.39 -12.08
CA HIS A 135 18.64 11.25 -12.33
C HIS A 135 19.93 10.47 -12.60
N TYR A 136 20.21 9.42 -11.82
CA TYR A 136 21.37 8.57 -12.05
C TYR A 136 21.26 7.76 -13.34
N ILE A 137 20.08 7.21 -13.67
CA ILE A 137 19.90 6.46 -14.92
C ILE A 137 20.15 7.36 -16.13
N ILE A 138 19.69 8.62 -16.10
CA ILE A 138 19.85 9.52 -17.25
C ILE A 138 21.29 10.04 -17.42
N ARG A 139 22.05 10.14 -16.32
CA ARG A 139 23.43 10.65 -16.32
C ARG A 139 24.49 9.57 -16.49
N ALA A 140 24.17 8.31 -16.24
CA ALA A 140 25.16 7.25 -16.33
C ALA A 140 25.63 7.04 -17.78
N GLN A 141 26.89 7.37 -18.04
CA GLN A 141 27.53 7.22 -19.36
C GLN A 141 28.06 5.80 -19.60
N THR A 142 28.24 5.02 -18.54
CA THR A 142 28.79 3.65 -18.57
C THR A 142 27.75 2.57 -18.86
N ILE A 143 26.46 2.93 -18.91
CA ILE A 143 25.35 2.00 -19.14
C ILE A 143 25.04 1.93 -20.64
N SER A 144 24.92 0.73 -21.19
CA SER A 144 24.46 0.57 -22.57
C SER A 144 23.07 1.19 -22.77
N LEU A 145 22.81 1.74 -23.96
CA LEU A 145 21.52 2.36 -24.29
C LEU A 145 20.34 1.40 -24.07
N MET A 146 20.55 0.12 -24.35
CA MET A 146 19.57 -0.95 -24.12
C MET A 146 19.27 -1.11 -22.62
N ASN A 147 20.30 -1.22 -21.77
CA ASN A 147 20.12 -1.38 -20.33
C ASN A 147 19.51 -0.14 -19.69
N ARG A 148 19.89 1.06 -20.13
CA ARG A 148 19.30 2.33 -19.68
C ARG A 148 17.79 2.37 -19.97
N SER A 149 17.40 2.01 -21.19
CA SER A 149 15.99 1.96 -21.58
C SER A 149 15.21 0.93 -20.78
N ALA A 150 15.81 -0.23 -20.48
CA ALA A 150 15.20 -1.23 -19.60
C ALA A 150 15.01 -0.71 -18.17
N GLN A 151 16.04 -0.12 -17.56
CA GLN A 151 15.95 0.42 -16.20
C GLN A 151 14.92 1.54 -16.07
N LEU A 152 14.81 2.44 -17.06
CA LEU A 152 13.77 3.48 -17.10
C LEU A 152 12.37 2.87 -17.19
N LYS A 153 12.15 1.89 -18.07
CA LYS A 153 10.86 1.21 -18.17
C LYS A 153 10.44 0.57 -16.85
N ILE A 154 11.38 -0.10 -16.18
CA ILE A 154 11.06 -0.71 -14.88
C ILE A 154 10.80 0.38 -13.83
N LEU A 155 11.57 1.47 -13.78
CA LEU A 155 11.30 2.58 -12.87
C LEU A 155 9.90 3.18 -13.08
N VAL A 156 9.52 3.43 -14.34
CA VAL A 156 8.18 3.93 -14.70
C VAL A 156 7.09 2.95 -14.27
N ALA A 157 7.28 1.66 -14.50
CA ALA A 157 6.34 0.63 -14.07
C ALA A 157 6.12 0.65 -12.55
N VAL A 158 7.19 0.82 -11.76
CA VAL A 158 7.11 0.88 -10.30
C VAL A 158 6.44 2.15 -9.80
N CYS A 159 6.71 3.30 -10.43
CA CYS A 159 6.00 4.53 -10.10
C CYS A 159 4.50 4.38 -10.39
N ALA A 160 4.14 3.78 -11.52
CA ALA A 160 2.73 3.53 -11.86
C ALA A 160 2.06 2.54 -10.90
N GLN A 161 2.73 1.45 -10.53
CA GLN A 161 2.24 0.50 -9.51
C GLN A 161 2.08 1.16 -8.15
N THR A 162 2.98 2.09 -7.78
CA THR A 162 2.88 2.83 -6.52
C THR A 162 1.72 3.82 -6.54
N PHE A 163 1.41 4.39 -7.70
CA PHE A 163 0.32 5.35 -7.87
C PHE A 163 -1.06 4.73 -7.59
N VAL A 164 -1.28 3.47 -7.96
CA VAL A 164 -2.57 2.78 -7.73
C VAL A 164 -2.97 2.74 -6.25
N PRO A 165 -2.19 2.16 -5.32
CA PRO A 165 -2.52 2.15 -3.90
C PRO A 165 -2.48 3.56 -3.28
N VAL A 166 -1.71 4.51 -3.82
CA VAL A 166 -1.83 5.92 -3.38
C VAL A 166 -3.24 6.45 -3.58
N MET A 167 -3.80 6.25 -4.77
CA MET A 167 -5.13 6.74 -5.12
C MET A 167 -6.25 5.92 -4.47
N CYS A 168 -6.13 4.59 -4.47
CA CYS A 168 -7.18 3.69 -4.00
C CYS A 168 -7.16 3.46 -2.49
N VAL A 169 -5.99 3.60 -1.83
CA VAL A 169 -5.82 3.22 -0.43
C VAL A 169 -5.36 4.41 0.40
N TYR A 170 -4.22 5.03 0.09
CA TYR A 170 -3.58 5.97 1.03
C TYR A 170 -4.26 7.33 1.10
N ILE A 171 -4.72 7.89 -0.03
CA ILE A 171 -5.47 9.15 -0.03
C ILE A 171 -6.81 8.96 0.69
N PRO A 172 -7.67 7.99 0.32
CA PRO A 172 -8.93 7.77 1.04
C PRO A 172 -8.71 7.46 2.52
N TYR A 173 -7.70 6.66 2.86
CA TYR A 173 -7.35 6.36 4.24
C TYR A 173 -7.00 7.62 5.03
N THR A 174 -6.14 8.48 4.48
CA THR A 174 -5.76 9.76 5.10
C THR A 174 -6.97 10.67 5.32
N VAL A 175 -7.89 10.71 4.35
CA VAL A 175 -9.14 11.46 4.46
C VAL A 175 -10.02 10.87 5.56
N VAL A 176 -10.25 9.56 5.59
CA VAL A 176 -11.11 8.89 6.59
C VAL A 176 -10.61 9.10 8.01
N ILE A 177 -9.30 9.02 8.24
CA ILE A 177 -8.75 9.21 9.60
C ILE A 177 -8.62 10.68 9.98
N GLY A 178 -8.40 11.58 9.01
CA GLY A 178 -8.11 12.99 9.26
C GLY A 178 -9.34 13.88 9.27
N SER A 179 -10.34 13.58 8.45
CA SER A 179 -11.54 14.41 8.30
C SER A 179 -12.30 14.64 9.61
N PRO A 180 -12.46 13.65 10.52
CA PRO A 180 -13.17 13.87 11.78
C PRO A 180 -12.41 14.81 12.72
N PHE A 181 -11.07 14.79 12.69
CA PHE A 181 -10.25 15.70 13.51
C PHE A 181 -10.43 17.16 13.12
N PHE A 182 -10.55 17.44 11.82
CA PHE A 182 -10.78 18.80 11.28
C PHE A 182 -12.25 19.21 11.25
N GLY A 183 -13.18 18.36 11.71
CA GLY A 183 -14.62 18.64 11.68
C GLY A 183 -15.21 18.69 10.28
N PHE A 184 -14.59 18.04 9.29
CA PHE A 184 -15.15 17.96 7.94
C PHE A 184 -16.36 17.01 7.92
N PRO A 185 -17.40 17.31 7.13
CA PRO A 185 -18.58 16.46 7.02
C PRO A 185 -18.26 15.11 6.38
N ASP A 186 -19.10 14.10 6.63
CA ASP A 186 -18.97 12.80 5.96
C ASP A 186 -19.37 12.91 4.48
N PHE A 187 -18.38 12.81 3.59
CA PHE A 187 -18.58 12.82 2.14
C PHE A 187 -18.86 11.41 1.56
N GLY A 188 -19.14 10.41 2.40
CA GLY A 188 -19.32 9.01 1.98
C GLY A 188 -18.01 8.30 1.60
N ILE A 189 -16.87 8.94 1.84
CA ILE A 189 -15.53 8.37 1.60
C ILE A 189 -15.31 7.06 2.36
N PRO A 190 -15.78 6.86 3.62
CA PRO A 190 -15.64 5.58 4.29
C PRO A 190 -16.26 4.42 3.50
N ILE A 191 -17.38 4.63 2.80
CA ILE A 191 -18.04 3.58 2.01
C ILE A 191 -17.24 3.26 0.76
N VAL A 192 -16.85 4.30 0.02
CA VAL A 192 -16.07 4.18 -1.21
C VAL A 192 -14.69 3.57 -0.92
N PHE A 193 -14.08 3.91 0.21
CA PHE A 193 -12.78 3.42 0.64
C PHE A 193 -12.73 1.89 0.70
N HIS A 194 -13.74 1.23 1.29
CA HIS A 194 -13.77 -0.23 1.37
C HIS A 194 -13.77 -0.86 -0.03
N VAL A 195 -14.57 -0.31 -0.96
CA VAL A 195 -14.63 -0.76 -2.35
C VAL A 195 -13.28 -0.56 -3.06
N LEU A 196 -12.67 0.62 -2.91
CA LEU A 196 -11.37 0.92 -3.49
C LEU A 196 -10.27 -0.02 -2.96
N VAL A 197 -10.28 -0.31 -1.65
CA VAL A 197 -9.35 -1.26 -1.02
C VAL A 197 -9.58 -2.69 -1.53
N SER A 198 -10.81 -3.11 -1.76
CA SER A 198 -11.07 -4.46 -2.32
C SER A 198 -10.63 -4.57 -3.79
N LEU A 199 -10.71 -3.49 -4.56
CA LEU A 199 -10.41 -3.50 -5.99
C LEU A 199 -8.95 -3.15 -6.33
N PHE A 200 -8.19 -2.53 -5.42
CA PHE A 200 -6.81 -2.12 -5.72
C PHE A 200 -5.91 -3.27 -6.21
N PRO A 201 -6.00 -4.52 -5.70
CA PRO A 201 -5.12 -5.59 -6.18
C PRO A 201 -5.37 -5.92 -7.65
N GLY A 202 -6.63 -5.86 -8.09
CA GLY A 202 -7.00 -6.05 -9.49
C GLY A 202 -6.46 -4.95 -10.39
N TRP A 203 -6.55 -3.69 -9.93
CA TRP A 203 -5.99 -2.54 -10.65
C TRP A 203 -4.45 -2.58 -10.73
N ASP A 204 -3.77 -2.93 -9.63
CA ASP A 204 -2.32 -3.04 -9.61
C ASP A 204 -1.82 -4.13 -10.57
N ALA A 205 -2.51 -5.28 -10.60
CA ALA A 205 -2.27 -6.35 -11.56
C ALA A 205 -2.48 -5.87 -13.01
N LEU A 206 -3.53 -5.08 -13.28
CA LEU A 206 -3.79 -4.54 -14.61
C LEU A 206 -2.70 -3.56 -15.06
N VAL A 207 -2.22 -2.70 -14.16
CA VAL A 207 -1.16 -1.73 -14.46
C VAL A 207 0.16 -2.44 -14.81
N ILE A 208 0.55 -3.48 -14.06
CA ILE A 208 1.78 -4.22 -14.38
C ILE A 208 1.67 -5.01 -15.69
N MET A 209 0.52 -5.66 -15.91
CA MET A 209 0.25 -6.39 -17.14
C MET A 209 0.26 -5.45 -18.34
N THR A 210 -0.30 -4.24 -18.24
CA THR A 210 -0.32 -3.30 -19.36
C THR A 210 1.02 -2.65 -19.62
N LEU A 211 1.84 -2.36 -18.60
CA LEU A 211 3.12 -1.66 -18.77
C LEU A 211 4.29 -2.58 -19.18
N MET A 212 4.36 -3.79 -18.64
CA MET A 212 5.51 -4.68 -18.90
C MET A 212 5.26 -5.63 -20.07
N LYS A 213 6.11 -5.54 -21.10
CA LYS A 213 6.01 -6.34 -22.33
C LYS A 213 6.00 -7.85 -22.06
N ASP A 214 6.91 -8.33 -21.22
CA ASP A 214 7.05 -9.75 -20.92
C ASP A 214 5.78 -10.32 -20.27
N TYR A 215 5.09 -9.52 -19.44
CA TYR A 215 3.80 -9.91 -18.86
C TYR A 215 2.68 -9.97 -19.92
N ARG A 216 2.64 -9.01 -20.85
CA ARG A 216 1.69 -9.04 -21.97
C ARG A 216 1.89 -10.27 -22.85
N GLU A 217 3.15 -10.57 -23.20
CA GLU A 217 3.48 -11.72 -24.05
C GLU A 217 3.17 -13.04 -23.34
N GLY A 218 3.44 -13.14 -22.03
CA GLY A 218 3.03 -14.28 -21.21
C GLY A 218 1.50 -14.46 -21.19
N LEU A 219 0.73 -13.39 -21.03
CA LEU A 219 -0.73 -13.43 -21.04
C LEU A 219 -1.28 -13.87 -22.40
N ILE A 220 -0.76 -13.30 -23.50
CA ILE A 220 -1.15 -13.69 -24.86
C ILE A 220 -0.81 -15.17 -25.09
N SER A 221 0.37 -15.62 -24.69
CA SER A 221 0.78 -17.02 -24.82
C SER A 221 -0.18 -17.96 -24.07
N LEU A 222 -0.59 -17.61 -22.85
CA LEU A 222 -1.56 -18.40 -22.07
C LEU A 222 -2.93 -18.45 -22.77
N ILE A 223 -3.43 -17.33 -23.28
CA ILE A 223 -4.75 -17.29 -23.94
C ILE A 223 -4.71 -18.05 -25.27
N VAL A 224 -3.68 -17.81 -26.10
CA VAL A 224 -3.54 -18.42 -27.44
C VAL A 224 -3.26 -19.93 -27.36
N HIS A 225 -2.37 -20.38 -26.46
CA HIS A 225 -2.10 -21.81 -26.29
C HIS A 225 -3.29 -22.55 -25.65
N ARG A 226 -4.05 -21.90 -24.78
CA ARG A 226 -5.28 -22.48 -24.21
C ARG A 226 -6.37 -22.65 -25.28
N HIS A 227 -6.49 -21.70 -26.21
CA HIS A 227 -7.37 -21.83 -27.38
C HIS A 227 -6.95 -22.96 -28.33
N LYS A 228 -5.64 -23.12 -28.60
CA LYS A 228 -5.14 -24.25 -29.41
C LYS A 228 -5.38 -25.60 -28.76
N LYS A 229 -5.22 -25.71 -27.43
CA LYS A 229 -5.41 -26.96 -26.68
C LYS A 229 -6.89 -27.37 -26.61
N ILE A 230 -7.82 -26.42 -26.49
CA ILE A 230 -9.27 -26.69 -26.54
C ILE A 230 -9.70 -27.15 -27.94
N SER A 231 -9.17 -26.53 -29.00
CA SER A 231 -9.47 -26.90 -30.39
C SER A 231 -8.91 -28.29 -30.78
N ALA A 232 -7.82 -28.73 -30.15
CA ALA A 232 -7.23 -30.05 -30.39
C ALA A 232 -7.97 -31.22 -29.69
N VAL A 233 -8.81 -30.94 -28.68
CA VAL A 233 -9.55 -31.97 -27.91
C VAL A 233 -10.92 -32.28 -28.54
N THR A 234 -11.38 -31.53 -29.54
CA THR A 234 -12.73 -31.72 -30.14
C THR A 234 -12.77 -32.56 -31.42
N THR A 235 -11.67 -33.18 -31.85
CA THR A 235 -11.66 -34.01 -33.08
C THR A 235 -10.89 -35.30 -32.90
N GLN A 236 -11.56 -36.32 -32.34
CA GLN A 236 -11.57 -37.69 -32.87
C GLN A 236 -12.45 -38.59 -31.99
N TRP A 237 -13.70 -38.79 -32.40
CA TRP A 237 -14.39 -40.06 -32.22
C TRP A 237 -14.94 -40.46 -33.58
N ARG A 238 -14.24 -41.37 -34.26
CA ARG A 238 -14.79 -42.19 -35.33
C ARG A 238 -15.00 -43.58 -34.73
N SER A 239 -16.26 -43.97 -34.59
CA SER A 239 -16.75 -45.35 -34.67
C SER A 239 -18.10 -45.30 -35.35
#